data_AF-A0A8J2ZXJ8-F1
#
_entry.id   AF-A0A8J2ZXJ8-F1
#
_cell.length_a   1.000
_cell.length_b   1.000
_cell.length_c   1.000
_cell.angle_alpha   90.00
_cell.angle_beta   90.00
_cell.angle_gamma   90.00
#
_symmetry.space_group_name_H-M   'P 1'
#
loop_
_entity.id
_entity.type
_entity.pdbx_description
1 polymer ?
#
loop_
_entity_poly.entity_id
_entity_poly.type
_entity_poly.pdbx_seq_one_letter_code
_entity_poly.pdbx_strand_id
1 'polypeptide(L)'
;MFHLIYNTQTFKLADREYVKLRECLPYWGLRLDQEHIIGAYPNKRFYIKGVSQEIVQDLNAILTHTGLSVGITEIKEQSDFTVSFPSSLPGPLQIKQDQLTYRLKPLEKLYPTEIKNIIHKKLWTPVMAPPIFIHIHAGQSQSQMTEWLVFLILSYLNPHLDSQRLSHISFSEYLHLVQKILVPINTTFAAFYKTDKQGDSWPSLPEAFPPYNPKYPQPLDTLNTGPRSEVKAPSHEDVDKEALDFKPSPAPFLKQQHSKAPEAINPFKSIKTANNKTVINPFKKKH
;
A
#
# COMPACT_ATOMS: atom_id res chain seq x y z
N MET A 1 -6.06 23.81 -31.59
CA MET A 1 -5.20 22.67 -31.98
C MET A 1 -3.88 22.83 -31.26
N PHE A 2 -3.49 21.82 -30.49
CA PHE A 2 -2.27 21.82 -29.69
C PHE A 2 -1.21 20.92 -30.33
N HIS A 3 0.04 21.37 -30.25
CA HIS A 3 1.21 20.63 -30.69
C HIS A 3 2.01 20.27 -29.45
N LEU A 4 2.14 18.98 -29.16
CA LEU A 4 2.93 18.49 -28.02
C LEU A 4 4.16 17.77 -28.50
N ILE A 5 5.26 17.90 -27.78
CA ILE A 5 6.56 17.36 -28.16
C ILE A 5 7.02 16.37 -27.09
N TYR A 6 7.47 15.18 -27.50
CA TYR A 6 8.22 14.26 -26.63
C TYR A 6 9.50 13.87 -27.36
N ASN A 7 10.65 14.20 -26.79
CA ASN A 7 11.95 14.11 -27.47
C ASN A 7 11.92 14.82 -28.84
N THR A 8 11.86 14.08 -29.93
CA THR A 8 11.78 14.59 -31.31
C THR A 8 10.41 14.38 -31.97
N GLN A 9 9.49 13.68 -31.30
CA GLN A 9 8.17 13.37 -31.83
C GLN A 9 7.19 14.49 -31.52
N THR A 10 6.34 14.84 -32.50
CA THR A 10 5.27 15.84 -32.34
C THR A 10 3.91 15.17 -32.45
N PHE A 11 3.05 15.44 -31.48
CA PHE A 11 1.66 15.00 -31.43
C PHE A 11 0.72 16.17 -31.67
N LYS A 12 -0.22 15.99 -32.60
CA LYS A 12 -1.27 16.99 -32.88
C LYS A 12 -2.57 16.58 -32.20
N LEU A 13 -3.09 17.46 -31.36
CA LEU A 13 -4.29 17.21 -30.58
C LEU A 13 -5.34 18.30 -30.80
N ALA A 14 -6.60 17.88 -30.95
CA ALA A 14 -7.73 18.78 -30.79
C ALA A 14 -7.86 19.19 -29.32
N ASP A 15 -8.50 20.33 -29.07
CA ASP A 15 -8.57 20.93 -27.73
C ASP A 15 -9.21 19.97 -26.70
N ARG A 16 -10.23 19.21 -27.13
CA ARG A 16 -10.87 18.19 -26.29
C ARG A 16 -9.95 17.00 -25.97
N GLU A 17 -9.08 16.60 -26.89
CA GLU A 17 -8.10 15.53 -26.63
C GLU A 17 -7.01 16.02 -25.68
N TYR A 18 -6.56 17.27 -25.84
CA TYR A 18 -5.55 17.89 -24.98
C TYR A 18 -5.99 17.93 -23.51
N VAL A 19 -7.24 18.36 -23.23
CA VAL A 19 -7.78 18.40 -21.86
C VAL A 19 -7.75 17.00 -21.23
N LYS A 20 -8.18 15.97 -21.96
CA LYS A 20 -8.19 14.59 -21.46
C LYS A 20 -6.80 14.01 -21.28
N LEU A 21 -5.88 14.30 -22.19
CA LEU A 21 -4.49 13.89 -22.06
C LEU A 21 -3.90 14.44 -20.76
N ARG A 22 -4.17 15.71 -20.41
CA ARG A 22 -3.69 16.31 -19.15
C ARG A 22 -4.14 15.55 -17.92
N GLU A 23 -5.35 14.98 -17.94
CA GLU A 23 -5.86 14.14 -16.85
C GLU A 23 -5.22 12.75 -16.83
N CYS A 24 -4.83 12.20 -17.98
CA CYS A 24 -4.19 10.89 -18.07
C CYS A 24 -2.69 10.90 -17.73
N LEU A 25 -1.95 11.95 -18.09
CA LEU A 25 -0.49 12.02 -17.94
C LEU A 25 0.01 11.65 -16.53
N PRO A 26 -0.60 12.12 -15.43
CA PRO A 26 -0.17 11.75 -14.08
C PRO A 26 -0.19 10.25 -13.80
N TYR A 27 -1.16 9.52 -14.37
CA TYR A 27 -1.28 8.05 -14.23
C TYR A 27 -0.19 7.31 -15.02
N TRP A 28 0.41 7.96 -16.00
CA TRP A 28 1.52 7.43 -16.79
C TRP A 28 2.88 7.89 -16.25
N GLY A 29 2.94 8.58 -15.11
CA GLY A 29 4.20 9.13 -14.60
C GLY A 29 4.81 10.19 -15.54
N LEU A 30 3.96 10.88 -16.29
CA LEU A 30 4.31 11.96 -17.20
C LEU A 30 3.69 13.28 -16.72
N ARG A 31 4.22 14.39 -17.22
CA ARG A 31 3.65 15.73 -17.01
C ARG A 31 3.88 16.60 -18.23
N LEU A 32 3.17 17.72 -18.29
CA LEU A 32 3.45 18.77 -19.26
C LEU A 32 4.42 19.80 -18.67
N ASP A 33 5.39 20.18 -19.48
CA ASP A 33 6.19 21.38 -19.31
C ASP A 33 6.03 22.22 -20.58
N GLN A 34 5.13 23.21 -20.49
CA GLN A 34 4.65 23.98 -21.64
C GLN A 34 4.07 23.06 -22.72
N GLU A 35 4.72 22.97 -23.89
CA GLU A 35 4.35 22.10 -25.01
C GLU A 35 5.06 20.74 -24.97
N HIS A 36 5.93 20.50 -23.99
CA HIS A 36 6.69 19.26 -23.89
C HIS A 36 6.01 18.27 -22.93
N ILE A 37 5.82 17.04 -23.39
CA ILE A 37 5.56 15.90 -22.52
C ILE A 37 6.92 15.47 -21.98
N ILE A 38 7.04 15.41 -20.66
CA ILE A 38 8.28 14.99 -19.98
C ILE A 38 7.97 13.98 -18.87
N GLY A 39 8.99 13.25 -18.45
CA GLY A 39 8.92 12.42 -17.25
C GLY A 39 8.56 13.23 -16.02
N ALA A 40 7.67 12.72 -15.18
CA ALA A 40 7.25 13.41 -13.95
C ALA A 40 8.32 13.37 -12.85
N TYR A 41 9.25 12.43 -12.92
CA TYR A 41 10.23 12.14 -11.86
C TYR A 41 11.69 12.21 -12.34
N PRO A 42 12.10 13.26 -13.07
CA PRO A 42 13.47 13.35 -13.58
C PRO A 42 14.46 13.34 -12.40
N ASN A 43 15.51 12.52 -12.52
CA ASN A 43 16.57 12.36 -11.53
C ASN A 43 16.12 11.75 -10.19
N LYS A 44 14.90 11.25 -10.08
CA LYS A 44 14.47 10.52 -8.87
C LYS A 44 14.98 9.08 -8.94
N ARG A 45 15.60 8.64 -7.85
CA ARG A 45 15.97 7.24 -7.63
C ARG A 45 14.95 6.61 -6.70
N PHE A 46 14.55 5.38 -7.03
CA PHE A 46 13.63 4.57 -6.26
C PHE A 46 14.32 3.27 -5.88
N TYR A 47 14.48 3.02 -4.59
CA TYR A 47 15.24 1.87 -4.10
C TYR A 47 14.31 0.78 -3.59
N ILE A 48 14.51 -0.44 -4.09
CA ILE A 48 13.71 -1.62 -3.73
C ILE A 48 14.62 -2.65 -3.09
N LYS A 49 14.21 -3.15 -1.93
CA LYS A 49 14.85 -4.28 -1.26
C LYS A 49 14.09 -5.57 -1.55
N GLY A 50 14.82 -6.69 -1.70
CA GLY A 50 14.23 -8.04 -1.74
C GLY A 50 13.65 -8.45 -3.09
N VAL A 51 14.05 -7.81 -4.19
CA VAL A 51 13.71 -8.20 -5.57
C VAL A 51 14.98 -8.63 -6.33
N SER A 52 14.82 -9.41 -7.41
CA SER A 52 15.94 -9.80 -8.27
C SER A 52 16.39 -8.63 -9.18
N GLN A 53 17.62 -8.72 -9.69
CA GLN A 53 18.15 -7.76 -10.67
C GLN A 53 17.32 -7.75 -11.96
N GLU A 54 16.78 -8.90 -12.37
CA GLU A 54 15.93 -9.04 -13.56
C GLU A 54 14.63 -8.22 -13.41
N ILE A 55 13.95 -8.32 -12.26
CA ILE A 55 12.76 -7.49 -11.98
C ILE A 55 13.11 -6.00 -12.04
N VAL A 56 14.27 -5.60 -11.50
CA VAL A 56 14.69 -4.18 -11.56
C VAL A 56 15.03 -3.73 -12.98
N GLN A 57 15.60 -4.59 -13.81
CA GLN A 57 15.81 -4.30 -15.23
C GLN A 57 14.46 -4.11 -15.95
N ASP A 58 13.50 -5.01 -15.71
CA ASP A 58 12.14 -4.88 -16.27
C ASP A 58 11.47 -3.58 -15.83
N LEU A 59 11.53 -3.25 -14.54
CA LEU A 59 10.97 -2.02 -13.98
C LEU A 59 11.60 -0.77 -14.64
N ASN A 60 12.92 -0.73 -14.80
CA ASN A 60 13.58 0.38 -15.47
C ASN A 60 13.17 0.49 -16.95
N ALA A 61 13.06 -0.63 -17.66
CA ALA A 61 12.61 -0.63 -19.05
C ALA A 61 11.17 -0.12 -19.20
N ILE A 62 10.28 -0.54 -18.30
CA ILE A 62 8.88 -0.13 -18.29
C ILE A 62 8.73 1.35 -17.89
N LEU A 63 9.44 1.80 -16.86
CA LEU A 63 9.29 3.15 -16.29
C LEU A 63 10.24 4.19 -16.89
N THR A 64 11.07 3.84 -17.89
CA THR A 64 12.08 4.75 -18.46
C THR A 64 11.54 6.12 -18.87
N HIS A 65 10.32 6.16 -19.43
CA HIS A 65 9.67 7.39 -19.90
C HIS A 65 9.32 8.38 -18.77
N THR A 66 9.25 7.90 -17.53
CA THR A 66 8.91 8.72 -16.36
C THR A 66 10.09 9.52 -15.83
N GLY A 67 11.32 9.23 -16.29
CA GLY A 67 12.57 9.78 -15.75
C GLY A 67 13.02 9.17 -14.43
N LEU A 68 12.30 8.16 -13.93
CA LEU A 68 12.63 7.42 -12.71
C LEU A 68 13.74 6.39 -12.97
N SER A 69 14.68 6.29 -12.04
CA SER A 69 15.64 5.18 -11.99
C SER A 69 15.31 4.27 -10.81
N VAL A 70 15.12 2.98 -11.06
CA VAL A 70 14.88 1.96 -10.04
C VAL A 70 16.18 1.22 -9.74
N GLY A 71 16.53 1.10 -8.46
CA GLY A 71 17.74 0.42 -8.00
C GLY A 71 17.46 -0.58 -6.88
N ILE A 72 18.42 -1.47 -6.63
CA ILE A 72 18.39 -2.38 -5.48
C ILE A 72 19.14 -1.74 -4.32
N THR A 73 18.65 -1.96 -3.11
CA THR A 73 19.42 -1.72 -1.88
C THR A 73 19.23 -2.86 -0.90
N GLU A 74 20.29 -3.19 -0.16
CA GLU A 74 20.23 -4.12 0.96
C GLU A 74 19.91 -3.41 2.28
N ILE A 75 20.10 -2.08 2.32
CA ILE A 75 19.88 -1.25 3.50
C ILE A 75 18.40 -0.87 3.56
N LYS A 76 17.71 -1.36 4.59
CA LYS A 76 16.26 -1.21 4.74
C LYS A 76 15.85 0.26 4.88
N GLU A 77 16.63 1.02 5.62
CA GLU A 77 16.42 2.45 5.91
C GLU A 77 16.57 3.33 4.66
N GLN A 78 17.21 2.80 3.61
CA GLN A 78 17.37 3.47 2.32
C GLN A 78 16.37 2.97 1.27
N SER A 79 15.56 1.96 1.59
CA SER A 79 14.57 1.40 0.66
C SER A 79 13.28 2.19 0.73
N ASP A 80 12.74 2.56 -0.44
CA ASP A 80 11.37 3.05 -0.55
C ASP A 80 10.40 1.90 -0.28
N PHE A 81 10.64 0.76 -0.92
CA PHE A 81 9.89 -0.50 -0.76
C PHE A 81 10.78 -1.64 -0.28
N THR A 82 10.27 -2.42 0.66
CA THR A 82 10.79 -3.77 0.97
C THR A 82 9.83 -4.82 0.45
N VAL A 83 10.27 -5.63 -0.51
CA VAL A 83 9.46 -6.67 -1.14
C VAL A 83 9.91 -8.04 -0.62
N SER A 84 8.97 -8.97 -0.49
CA SER A 84 9.26 -10.37 -0.16
C SER A 84 8.28 -11.31 -0.83
N PHE A 85 8.72 -12.56 -1.01
CA PHE A 85 8.00 -13.59 -1.75
C PHE A 85 7.65 -14.81 -0.89
N PRO A 86 6.74 -14.67 0.09
CA PRO A 86 6.35 -15.80 0.92
C PRO A 86 5.57 -16.86 0.12
N SER A 87 5.85 -18.13 0.38
CA SER A 87 5.10 -19.26 -0.18
C SER A 87 3.72 -19.45 0.47
N SER A 88 3.52 -18.89 1.68
CA SER A 88 2.24 -18.88 2.38
C SER A 88 1.80 -17.45 2.61
N LEU A 89 0.90 -16.96 1.74
CA LEU A 89 0.34 -15.62 1.83
C LEU A 89 -1.17 -15.67 1.65
N PRO A 90 -1.97 -15.11 2.58
CA PRO A 90 -3.42 -15.07 2.40
C PRO A 90 -3.76 -14.01 1.35
N GLY A 91 -3.83 -14.48 0.11
CA GLY A 91 -3.98 -13.65 -1.06
C GLY A 91 -2.67 -13.51 -1.84
N PRO A 92 -2.77 -13.12 -3.10
CA PRO A 92 -1.63 -12.99 -4.02
C PRO A 92 -0.77 -11.74 -3.79
N LEU A 93 -1.30 -10.69 -3.16
CA LEU A 93 -0.59 -9.44 -2.87
C LEU A 93 -1.08 -8.83 -1.54
N GLN A 94 -0.14 -8.40 -0.71
CA GLN A 94 -0.41 -7.64 0.51
C GLN A 94 0.56 -6.46 0.65
N ILE A 95 0.04 -5.37 1.22
CA ILE A 95 0.84 -4.25 1.66
C ILE A 95 0.75 -4.17 3.18
N LYS A 96 1.89 -4.15 3.85
CA LYS A 96 1.96 -3.84 5.29
C LYS A 96 2.60 -2.49 5.48
N GLN A 97 1.95 -1.68 6.29
CA GLN A 97 2.43 -0.38 6.72
C GLN A 97 2.02 -0.21 8.17
N ASP A 98 2.97 0.17 9.02
CA ASP A 98 2.80 0.24 10.48
C ASP A 98 2.24 -1.08 11.05
N GLN A 99 1.08 -1.03 11.72
CA GLN A 99 0.38 -2.19 12.26
C GLN A 99 -0.74 -2.72 11.36
N LEU A 100 -0.92 -2.13 10.17
CA LEU A 100 -2.01 -2.48 9.26
C LEU A 100 -1.51 -3.36 8.11
N THR A 101 -2.27 -4.44 7.85
CA THR A 101 -2.05 -5.31 6.70
C THR A 101 -3.22 -5.16 5.73
N TYR A 102 -2.94 -4.56 4.58
CA TYR A 102 -3.90 -4.38 3.49
C TYR A 102 -3.78 -5.57 2.53
N ARG A 103 -4.83 -6.37 2.46
CA ARG A 103 -4.93 -7.45 1.46
C ARG A 103 -5.51 -6.85 0.19
N LEU A 104 -4.69 -6.75 -0.84
CA LEU A 104 -5.12 -6.17 -2.11
C LEU A 104 -5.98 -7.19 -2.84
N LYS A 105 -7.31 -6.97 -2.79
CA LYS A 105 -8.32 -7.75 -3.50
C LYS A 105 -8.89 -6.91 -4.65
N PRO A 106 -9.40 -7.55 -5.71
CA PRO A 106 -10.11 -6.84 -6.75
C PRO A 106 -11.29 -6.07 -6.18
N LEU A 107 -11.39 -4.79 -6.52
CA LEU A 107 -12.60 -4.03 -6.28
C LEU A 107 -13.65 -4.39 -7.33
N GLU A 108 -14.46 -5.42 -7.08
CA GLU A 108 -15.49 -5.84 -8.04
C GLU A 108 -16.62 -4.82 -8.24
N LYS A 109 -16.80 -3.82 -7.35
CA LYS A 109 -18.03 -3.01 -7.30
C LYS A 109 -17.90 -1.50 -7.02
N LEU A 110 -16.68 -0.94 -6.90
CA LEU A 110 -16.53 0.42 -6.35
C LEU A 110 -16.39 1.56 -7.37
N TYR A 111 -16.11 1.28 -8.65
CA TYR A 111 -15.94 2.34 -9.67
C TYR A 111 -16.75 2.05 -10.93
N PRO A 112 -17.92 2.71 -11.11
CA PRO A 112 -18.75 2.57 -12.32
C PRO A 112 -18.16 3.23 -13.59
N THR A 113 -16.84 3.40 -13.69
CA THR A 113 -16.18 4.05 -14.84
C THR A 113 -14.83 3.40 -15.09
N GLU A 114 -14.77 2.60 -16.17
CA GLU A 114 -13.89 1.46 -16.40
C GLU A 114 -12.39 1.77 -16.55
N ILE A 115 -12.00 3.03 -16.76
CA ILE A 115 -10.59 3.40 -16.97
C ILE A 115 -9.75 3.21 -15.70
N LYS A 116 -10.26 3.63 -14.53
CA LYS A 116 -9.51 3.46 -13.27
C LYS A 116 -9.26 2.00 -12.95
N ASN A 117 -10.19 1.11 -13.28
CA ASN A 117 -10.01 -0.32 -13.07
C ASN A 117 -8.86 -0.87 -13.92
N ILE A 118 -8.69 -0.36 -15.13
CA ILE A 118 -7.61 -0.75 -16.03
C ILE A 118 -6.28 -0.16 -15.55
N ILE A 119 -6.27 1.12 -15.17
CA ILE A 119 -5.05 1.78 -14.68
C ILE A 119 -4.59 1.18 -13.36
N HIS A 120 -5.52 0.99 -12.43
CA HIS A 120 -5.22 0.51 -11.09
C HIS A 120 -5.22 -1.01 -11.00
N LYS A 121 -5.41 -1.73 -12.11
CA LYS A 121 -5.44 -3.21 -12.13
C LYS A 121 -6.45 -3.81 -11.16
N LYS A 122 -7.60 -3.13 -11.00
CA LYS A 122 -8.64 -3.43 -10.01
C LYS A 122 -8.13 -3.42 -8.55
N LEU A 123 -6.94 -2.87 -8.28
CA LEU A 123 -6.35 -2.74 -6.96
C LEU A 123 -6.76 -1.42 -6.32
N TRP A 124 -7.11 -1.47 -5.04
CA TRP A 124 -7.17 -0.28 -4.21
C TRP A 124 -5.90 -0.17 -3.40
N THR A 125 -5.22 0.98 -3.40
CA THR A 125 -4.05 1.21 -2.56
C THR A 125 -4.39 2.12 -1.39
N PRO A 126 -3.93 1.81 -0.16
CA PRO A 126 -3.98 2.80 0.91
C PRO A 126 -3.04 3.96 0.57
N VAL A 127 -3.23 5.10 1.25
CA VAL A 127 -2.22 6.16 1.22
C VAL A 127 -0.94 5.59 1.82
N MET A 128 0.07 5.46 0.97
CA MET A 128 1.32 4.79 1.31
C MET A 128 2.29 5.78 1.98
N ALA A 129 2.81 5.42 3.15
CA ALA A 129 3.89 6.14 3.82
C ALA A 129 5.00 5.16 4.22
N PRO A 130 6.27 5.53 4.07
CA PRO A 130 7.38 4.65 4.42
C PRO A 130 7.44 4.41 5.94
N PRO A 131 7.88 3.22 6.37
CA PRO A 131 8.35 2.09 5.55
C PRO A 131 7.20 1.24 4.98
N ILE A 132 7.32 0.86 3.70
CA ILE A 132 6.30 0.06 3.00
C ILE A 132 6.83 -1.35 2.76
N PHE A 133 6.10 -2.35 3.25
CA PHE A 133 6.40 -3.75 3.02
C PHE A 133 5.39 -4.35 2.05
N ILE A 134 5.88 -4.93 0.97
CA ILE A 134 5.07 -5.59 -0.04
C ILE A 134 5.33 -7.09 0.04
N HIS A 135 4.28 -7.87 0.22
CA HIS A 135 4.34 -9.32 0.13
C HIS A 135 3.63 -9.76 -1.13
N ILE A 136 4.36 -10.44 -2.01
CA ILE A 136 3.82 -11.01 -3.23
C ILE A 136 3.90 -12.53 -3.11
N HIS A 137 2.81 -13.24 -3.40
CA HIS A 137 2.82 -14.70 -3.28
C HIS A 137 3.87 -15.30 -4.23
N ALA A 138 4.70 -16.23 -3.74
CA ALA A 138 5.84 -16.76 -4.51
C ALA A 138 5.46 -17.43 -5.85
N GLY A 139 4.26 -17.99 -5.94
CA GLY A 139 3.74 -18.61 -7.17
C GLY A 139 3.24 -17.64 -8.26
N GLN A 140 3.46 -16.33 -8.14
CA GLN A 140 3.08 -15.35 -9.16
C GLN A 140 4.15 -15.26 -10.25
N SER A 141 3.74 -15.02 -11.49
CA SER A 141 4.68 -14.86 -12.62
C SER A 141 5.46 -13.54 -12.51
N GLN A 142 6.72 -13.53 -12.97
CA GLN A 142 7.54 -12.31 -12.96
C GLN A 142 6.87 -11.12 -13.65
N SER A 143 6.25 -11.33 -14.82
CA SER A 143 5.51 -10.29 -15.54
C SER A 143 4.44 -9.62 -14.67
N GLN A 144 3.67 -10.43 -13.94
CA GLN A 144 2.62 -9.93 -13.06
C GLN A 144 3.17 -9.23 -11.81
N MET A 145 4.25 -9.75 -11.23
CA MET A 145 4.93 -9.10 -10.11
C MET A 145 5.45 -7.72 -10.52
N THR A 146 6.10 -7.64 -11.68
CA THR A 146 6.61 -6.39 -12.26
C THR A 146 5.46 -5.42 -12.55
N GLU A 147 4.36 -5.87 -13.16
CA GLU A 147 3.19 -5.03 -13.43
C GLU A 147 2.59 -4.43 -12.14
N TRP A 148 2.44 -5.23 -11.08
CA TRP A 148 1.97 -4.72 -9.79
C TRP A 148 2.94 -3.73 -9.17
N LEU A 149 4.24 -4.02 -9.21
CA LEU A 149 5.25 -3.09 -8.69
C LEU A 149 5.24 -1.76 -9.44
N VAL A 150 5.08 -1.76 -10.76
CA VAL A 150 4.91 -0.53 -11.56
C VAL A 150 3.75 0.30 -11.06
N PHE A 151 2.59 -0.31 -10.87
CA PHE A 151 1.41 0.38 -10.36
C PHE A 151 1.62 0.93 -8.95
N LEU A 152 2.19 0.13 -8.04
CA LEU A 152 2.45 0.54 -6.66
C LEU A 152 3.46 1.69 -6.58
N ILE A 153 4.52 1.64 -7.38
CA ILE A 153 5.53 2.71 -7.47
C ILE A 153 4.87 4.01 -7.92
N LEU A 154 4.10 3.99 -9.02
CA LEU A 154 3.44 5.20 -9.53
C LEU A 154 2.41 5.75 -8.53
N SER A 155 1.68 4.89 -7.83
CA SER A 155 0.71 5.28 -6.80
C SER A 155 1.38 5.90 -5.58
N TYR A 156 2.51 5.33 -5.14
CA TYR A 156 3.32 5.90 -4.05
C TYR A 156 3.91 7.26 -4.42
N LEU A 157 4.43 7.40 -5.64
CA LEU A 157 5.03 8.65 -6.11
C LEU A 157 3.99 9.75 -6.35
N ASN A 158 2.73 9.39 -6.54
CA ASN A 158 1.63 10.32 -6.76
C ASN A 158 0.38 9.94 -5.94
N PRO A 159 0.38 10.22 -4.63
CA PRO A 159 -0.69 9.81 -3.71
C PRO A 159 -2.05 10.47 -4.03
N HIS A 160 -2.08 11.47 -4.90
CA HIS A 160 -3.31 12.16 -5.30
C HIS A 160 -4.03 11.50 -6.49
N LEU A 161 -3.44 10.48 -7.14
CA LEU A 161 -4.05 9.79 -8.30
C LEU A 161 -5.42 9.19 -7.98
N ASP A 162 -5.62 8.69 -6.77
CA ASP A 162 -6.91 8.12 -6.35
C ASP A 162 -8.00 9.19 -6.25
N SER A 163 -7.65 10.42 -5.89
CA SER A 163 -8.57 11.55 -5.77
C SER A 163 -8.95 12.18 -7.11
N GLN A 164 -8.08 12.10 -8.12
CA GLN A 164 -8.36 12.60 -9.46
C GLN A 164 -9.40 11.70 -10.13
N ARG A 165 -10.50 12.28 -10.65
CA ARG A 165 -11.56 11.50 -11.29
C ARG A 165 -11.35 11.52 -12.81
N LEU A 166 -11.26 10.33 -13.41
CA LEU A 166 -11.29 10.14 -14.87
C LEU A 166 -12.73 9.96 -15.39
N SER A 167 -13.74 10.45 -14.65
CA SER A 167 -15.16 10.20 -14.93
C SER A 167 -15.67 10.80 -16.23
N HIS A 168 -14.91 11.72 -16.84
CA HIS A 168 -15.30 12.43 -18.07
C HIS A 168 -14.60 11.90 -19.33
N ILE A 169 -13.79 10.86 -19.20
CA ILE A 169 -13.09 10.21 -20.30
C ILE A 169 -13.79 8.88 -20.56
N SER A 170 -14.25 8.63 -21.78
CA SER A 170 -14.76 7.30 -22.13
C SER A 170 -13.60 6.31 -22.32
N PHE A 171 -13.85 5.02 -22.15
CA PHE A 171 -12.82 4.00 -22.39
C PHE A 171 -12.23 4.08 -23.81
N SER A 172 -13.08 4.32 -24.83
CA SER A 172 -12.63 4.50 -26.21
C SER A 172 -11.70 5.71 -26.40
N GLU A 173 -11.99 6.82 -25.72
CA GLU A 173 -11.15 8.03 -25.75
C GLU A 173 -9.82 7.78 -25.03
N TYR A 174 -9.83 7.05 -23.91
CA TYR A 174 -8.62 6.64 -23.22
C TYR A 174 -7.73 5.76 -24.09
N LEU A 175 -8.29 4.71 -24.70
CA LEU A 175 -7.55 3.84 -25.62
C LEU A 175 -6.99 4.61 -26.82
N HIS A 176 -7.75 5.56 -27.35
CA HIS A 176 -7.27 6.44 -28.41
C HIS A 176 -6.02 7.21 -27.98
N LEU A 177 -6.03 7.82 -26.78
CA LEU A 177 -4.87 8.52 -26.23
C LEU A 177 -3.69 7.58 -25.95
N VAL A 178 -3.95 6.37 -25.44
CA VAL A 178 -2.91 5.35 -25.26
C VAL A 178 -2.24 5.02 -26.60
N GLN A 179 -3.03 4.73 -27.64
CA GLN A 179 -2.49 4.38 -28.97
C GLN A 179 -1.75 5.55 -29.63
N LYS A 180 -2.30 6.75 -29.53
CA LYS A 180 -1.79 7.95 -30.20
C LYS A 180 -0.56 8.54 -29.50
N ILE A 181 -0.49 8.48 -28.17
CA ILE A 181 0.53 9.17 -27.36
C ILE A 181 1.41 8.17 -26.60
N LEU A 182 0.81 7.31 -25.78
CA LEU A 182 1.58 6.47 -24.85
C LEU A 182 2.39 5.38 -25.57
N VAL A 183 1.84 4.79 -26.64
CA VAL A 183 2.54 3.77 -27.43
C VAL A 183 3.80 4.31 -28.09
N PRO A 184 3.77 5.46 -28.80
CA PRO A 184 4.99 6.09 -29.33
C PRO A 184 6.03 6.46 -28.26
N ILE A 185 5.59 6.82 -27.05
CA ILE A 185 6.47 7.18 -25.93
C ILE A 185 7.12 5.94 -25.30
N ASN A 186 6.32 4.92 -24.99
CA ASN A 186 6.79 3.69 -24.35
C ASN A 186 5.84 2.52 -24.62
N THR A 187 6.17 1.71 -25.63
CA THR A 187 5.37 0.54 -26.03
C THR A 187 5.23 -0.50 -24.91
N THR A 188 6.28 -0.71 -24.10
CA THR A 188 6.30 -1.73 -23.05
C THR A 188 5.31 -1.38 -21.94
N PHE A 189 5.33 -0.15 -21.45
CA PHE A 189 4.35 0.34 -20.47
C PHE A 189 2.94 0.41 -21.08
N ALA A 190 2.82 0.86 -22.33
CA ALA A 190 1.53 0.93 -23.02
C ALA A 190 0.85 -0.46 -23.16
N ALA A 191 1.63 -1.55 -23.24
CA ALA A 191 1.11 -2.91 -23.36
C ALA A 191 0.19 -3.30 -22.19
N PHE A 192 0.41 -2.75 -21.00
CA PHE A 192 -0.46 -2.97 -19.84
C PHE A 192 -1.89 -2.45 -20.04
N TYR A 193 -2.12 -1.58 -21.01
CA TYR A 193 -3.42 -0.95 -21.25
C TYR A 193 -4.10 -1.44 -22.54
N LYS A 194 -3.46 -2.32 -23.32
CA LYS A 194 -3.92 -2.77 -24.64
C LYS A 194 -4.82 -4.01 -24.62
N THR A 195 -5.00 -4.67 -23.47
CA THR A 195 -5.64 -5.99 -23.42
C THR A 195 -7.15 -5.92 -23.18
N ASP A 196 -7.91 -6.15 -24.25
CA ASP A 196 -9.31 -6.63 -24.26
C ASP A 196 -9.47 -8.08 -23.73
N LYS A 197 -8.40 -8.65 -23.15
CA LYS A 197 -8.31 -10.04 -22.67
C LYS A 197 -8.03 -10.16 -21.17
N GLN A 198 -8.40 -9.18 -20.36
CA GLN A 198 -8.57 -9.48 -18.92
C GLN A 198 -9.95 -10.09 -18.72
N GLY A 199 -10.01 -11.39 -18.97
CA GLY A 199 -10.96 -12.26 -18.30
C GLY A 199 -10.99 -11.91 -16.82
N ASP A 200 -12.20 -11.89 -16.28
CA ASP A 200 -12.57 -11.33 -14.99
C ASP A 200 -11.87 -11.88 -13.74
N SER A 201 -10.96 -12.83 -13.87
CA SER A 201 -10.32 -13.46 -12.72
C SER A 201 -8.99 -12.80 -12.37
N TRP A 202 -8.93 -12.26 -11.15
CA TRP A 202 -7.67 -12.19 -10.42
C TRP A 202 -6.95 -13.55 -10.49
N PRO A 203 -5.60 -13.60 -10.56
CA PRO A 203 -4.89 -14.86 -10.60
C PRO A 203 -5.40 -15.77 -9.48
N SER A 204 -5.81 -16.98 -9.87
CA SER A 204 -6.11 -18.04 -8.92
C SER A 204 -4.85 -18.23 -8.07
N LEU A 205 -5.05 -18.27 -6.76
CA LEU A 205 -3.97 -18.63 -5.86
C LEU A 205 -3.44 -20.01 -6.27
N PRO A 206 -2.11 -20.27 -6.17
CA PRO A 206 -1.58 -21.60 -6.40
C PRO A 206 -2.33 -22.61 -5.52
N GLU A 207 -2.66 -23.78 -6.07
CA GLU A 207 -3.52 -24.79 -5.43
C GLU A 207 -2.99 -25.26 -4.05
N ALA A 208 -1.71 -25.01 -3.76
CA ALA A 208 -1.05 -25.36 -2.51
C ALA A 208 -1.21 -24.27 -1.43
N PHE A 209 -2.42 -24.11 -0.90
CA PHE A 209 -2.52 -23.73 0.52
C PHE A 209 -2.45 -25.00 1.35
N PRO A 210 -1.55 -25.13 2.33
CA PRO A 210 -1.80 -26.06 3.41
C PRO A 210 -3.16 -25.67 4.02
N PRO A 211 -4.10 -26.61 4.19
CA PRO A 211 -5.41 -26.30 4.72
C PRO A 211 -5.24 -25.53 6.02
N TYR A 212 -5.90 -24.38 6.13
CA TYR A 212 -5.98 -23.63 7.38
C TYR A 212 -6.48 -24.59 8.45
N ASN A 213 -5.58 -24.99 9.36
CA ASN A 213 -5.91 -25.88 10.45
C ASN A 213 -6.19 -24.99 11.67
N PRO A 214 -7.46 -24.74 12.05
CA PRO A 214 -7.82 -23.88 13.17
C PRO A 214 -7.38 -24.43 14.55
N LYS A 215 -6.63 -25.53 14.59
CA LYS A 215 -6.21 -26.21 15.83
C LYS A 215 -4.88 -25.76 16.41
N TYR A 216 -4.19 -24.80 15.79
CA TYR A 216 -3.00 -24.20 16.39
C TYR A 216 -3.24 -22.72 16.66
N PRO A 217 -3.40 -22.29 17.92
CA PRO A 217 -3.18 -20.89 18.23
C PRO A 217 -1.74 -20.55 17.86
N GLN A 218 -1.58 -19.60 16.94
CA GLN A 218 -0.30 -18.93 16.68
C GLN A 218 0.23 -18.43 18.04
N PRO A 219 1.53 -18.57 18.35
CA PRO A 219 2.07 -18.02 19.58
C PRO A 219 1.84 -16.51 19.56
N LEU A 220 1.00 -16.04 20.48
CA LEU A 220 0.98 -14.63 20.84
C LEU A 220 2.37 -14.35 21.42
N ASP A 221 3.16 -13.50 20.76
CA ASP A 221 4.34 -12.89 21.36
C ASP A 221 3.90 -12.24 22.67
N THR A 222 4.14 -12.95 23.75
CA THR A 222 3.81 -12.52 25.09
C THR A 222 4.89 -11.55 25.49
N LEU A 223 4.53 -10.26 25.41
CA LEU A 223 5.16 -9.17 26.15
C LEU A 223 5.35 -9.63 27.61
N ASN A 224 6.59 -9.95 27.93
CA ASN A 224 7.02 -10.40 29.24
C ASN A 224 7.01 -9.18 30.18
N THR A 225 5.85 -8.93 30.78
CA THR A 225 5.73 -8.16 32.02
C THR A 225 5.41 -9.18 33.11
N GLY A 226 6.42 -9.57 33.89
CA GLY A 226 6.16 -10.27 35.15
C GLY A 226 5.47 -9.33 36.16
N PRO A 227 5.25 -9.74 37.42
CA PRO A 227 5.52 -11.05 38.01
C PRO A 227 4.35 -11.59 38.89
N ARG A 228 4.32 -12.89 39.19
CA ARG A 228 4.18 -13.37 40.59
C ARG A 228 4.39 -14.88 40.71
N SER A 229 5.19 -15.23 41.70
CA SER A 229 5.62 -16.54 42.13
C SER A 229 4.48 -17.48 42.53
N GLU A 230 4.62 -18.76 42.18
CA GLU A 230 4.40 -19.83 43.14
C GLU A 230 5.57 -20.82 43.08
N VAL A 231 6.07 -21.09 44.28
CA VAL A 231 7.26 -21.84 44.62
C VAL A 231 6.91 -23.33 44.68
N LYS A 232 7.70 -24.19 44.03
CA LYS A 232 7.90 -25.58 44.46
C LYS A 232 9.33 -26.01 44.16
N ALA A 233 9.97 -26.53 45.21
CA ALA A 233 11.39 -26.77 45.35
C ALA A 233 11.93 -27.93 44.50
N PRO A 234 13.22 -27.90 44.13
CA PRO A 234 14.02 -29.09 43.92
C PRO A 234 15.02 -29.30 45.07
N SER A 235 15.06 -30.53 45.55
CA SER A 235 16.10 -31.09 46.42
C SER A 235 17.41 -31.24 45.66
N HIS A 236 18.51 -30.71 46.20
CA HIS A 236 19.87 -31.17 45.90
C HIS A 236 20.82 -30.83 47.07
N GLU A 237 21.32 -31.88 47.73
CA GLU A 237 22.63 -31.98 48.40
C GLU A 237 23.73 -31.97 47.30
N ASP A 238 24.97 -31.51 47.39
CA ASP A 238 25.91 -31.07 48.46
C ASP A 238 26.80 -29.94 47.84
N VAL A 239 26.99 -28.78 48.48
CA VAL A 239 28.14 -28.36 49.35
C VAL A 239 29.55 -28.50 48.76
N ASP A 240 30.14 -27.36 48.36
CA ASP A 240 31.47 -26.85 48.76
C ASP A 240 31.64 -25.40 48.23
N LYS A 241 31.53 -24.37 49.10
CA LYS A 241 32.59 -23.62 49.81
C LYS A 241 33.55 -22.79 48.95
N GLU A 242 33.31 -21.46 48.96
CA GLU A 242 34.24 -20.35 49.30
C GLU A 242 33.57 -19.03 48.84
N ALA A 243 32.86 -18.31 49.72
CA ALA A 243 33.35 -17.19 50.54
C ALA A 243 34.06 -16.09 49.73
N LEU A 244 33.36 -14.97 49.49
CA LEU A 244 33.89 -13.61 49.68
C LEU A 244 32.74 -12.59 49.76
N ASP A 245 32.75 -11.88 50.89
CA ASP A 245 31.88 -10.80 51.32
C ASP A 245 31.78 -9.62 50.33
N PHE A 246 30.61 -8.98 50.23
CA PHE A 246 30.48 -7.53 50.50
C PHE A 246 29.00 -7.13 50.71
N LYS A 247 28.77 -6.33 51.75
CA LYS A 247 27.48 -5.96 52.35
C LYS A 247 26.64 -4.94 51.54
N PRO A 248 25.31 -4.87 51.81
CA PRO A 248 24.34 -4.00 51.13
C PRO A 248 23.96 -2.73 51.92
N SER A 249 23.46 -1.69 51.24
CA SER A 249 22.46 -0.68 51.70
C SER A 249 22.47 0.61 50.86
N PRO A 250 21.48 1.53 50.98
CA PRO A 250 20.04 1.32 51.10
C PRO A 250 19.24 2.28 50.17
N ALA A 251 17.99 1.92 49.87
CA ALA A 251 16.99 2.84 49.34
C ALA A 251 16.36 3.69 50.46
N PRO A 252 16.06 4.98 50.22
CA PRO A 252 14.95 5.69 50.83
C PRO A 252 13.93 6.04 49.72
N PHE A 253 12.64 5.71 49.78
CA PHE A 253 11.67 6.23 50.74
C PHE A 253 10.43 5.32 50.82
N LEU A 254 9.91 5.22 52.05
CA LEU A 254 8.66 4.58 52.42
C LEU A 254 7.41 5.33 51.92
N LYS A 255 6.41 4.54 51.50
CA LYS A 255 4.98 4.56 51.85
C LYS A 255 4.33 5.92 52.18
N GLN A 256 3.35 6.30 51.35
CA GLN A 256 2.10 6.91 51.80
C GLN A 256 0.91 6.10 51.28
N GLN A 257 -0.02 5.81 52.19
CA GLN A 257 -1.27 5.08 51.95
C GLN A 257 -2.42 6.03 51.57
N HIS A 258 -3.28 5.53 50.69
CA HIS A 258 -4.72 5.79 50.52
C HIS A 258 -5.25 7.21 50.26
N SER A 259 -5.76 7.43 49.05
CA SER A 259 -7.09 8.02 48.85
C SER A 259 -7.72 7.63 47.51
N LYS A 260 -8.83 6.89 47.61
CA LYS A 260 -9.99 6.76 46.69
C LYS A 260 -9.74 6.58 45.18
N ALA A 261 -10.11 5.40 44.68
CA ALA A 261 -10.30 5.09 43.27
C ALA A 261 -11.45 5.92 42.67
N PRO A 262 -11.30 6.50 41.46
CA PRO A 262 -12.43 6.91 40.65
C PRO A 262 -12.91 5.73 39.80
N GLU A 263 -14.20 5.43 39.90
CA GLU A 263 -14.89 4.38 39.14
C GLU A 263 -14.81 4.61 37.63
N ALA A 264 -14.65 3.51 36.90
CA ALA A 264 -14.64 3.47 35.45
C ALA A 264 -16.02 3.83 34.88
N ILE A 265 -16.08 4.89 34.08
CA ILE A 265 -17.25 5.28 33.30
C ILE A 265 -17.47 4.24 32.19
N ASN A 266 -18.53 3.45 32.30
CA ASN A 266 -18.93 2.49 31.28
C ASN A 266 -19.86 3.19 30.26
N PRO A 267 -19.46 3.35 28.98
CA PRO A 267 -20.19 4.15 27.99
C PRO A 267 -21.48 3.49 27.44
N PHE A 268 -21.87 2.30 27.89
CA PHE A 268 -23.02 1.56 27.34
C PHE A 268 -24.28 1.54 28.20
N LYS A 269 -24.41 2.40 29.22
CA LYS A 269 -25.67 2.57 29.95
C LYS A 269 -26.45 3.77 29.40
N SER A 270 -27.47 3.45 28.59
CA SER A 270 -28.44 4.39 28.02
C SER A 270 -29.32 5.00 29.11
N ILE A 271 -29.10 6.30 29.39
CA ILE A 271 -30.00 7.11 30.21
C ILE A 271 -31.16 7.54 29.31
N LYS A 272 -32.33 6.94 29.52
CA LYS A 272 -33.60 7.45 29.00
C LYS A 272 -34.03 8.63 29.86
N THR A 273 -33.79 9.85 29.39
CA THR A 273 -34.44 11.05 29.90
C THR A 273 -35.21 11.71 28.77
N ALA A 274 -36.53 11.61 28.86
CA ALA A 274 -37.46 12.44 28.13
C ALA A 274 -37.30 13.89 28.60
N ASN A 275 -37.08 14.82 27.68
CA ASN A 275 -37.75 16.11 27.74
C ASN A 275 -37.66 16.87 26.41
N ASN A 276 -38.82 17.40 26.04
CA ASN A 276 -39.13 18.13 24.82
C ASN A 276 -38.15 19.24 24.49
N LYS A 277 -37.63 19.24 23.26
CA LYS A 277 -37.37 20.46 22.48
C LYS A 277 -37.42 20.13 20.99
N THR A 278 -38.20 20.94 20.29
CA THR A 278 -38.64 20.85 18.90
C THR A 278 -37.49 20.72 17.89
N VAL A 279 -37.61 19.70 17.04
CA VAL A 279 -36.79 19.46 15.85
C VAL A 279 -37.14 20.51 14.79
N ILE A 280 -36.15 21.31 14.39
CA ILE A 280 -36.25 22.20 13.22
C ILE A 280 -36.06 21.34 11.97
N ASN A 281 -37.12 21.15 11.19
CA ASN A 281 -37.06 20.46 9.89
C ASN A 281 -36.94 21.51 8.76
N PRO A 282 -35.83 21.52 8.00
CA PRO A 282 -35.56 22.56 7.00
C PRO A 282 -36.28 22.38 5.65
N PHE A 283 -37.22 21.43 5.50
CA PHE A 283 -37.90 21.15 4.23
C PHE A 283 -39.42 21.43 4.20
N LYS A 284 -39.98 22.23 5.11
CA LYS A 284 -41.36 22.70 4.95
C LYS A 284 -41.43 23.86 3.94
N LYS A 285 -41.76 23.53 2.69
CA LYS A 285 -42.20 24.46 1.64
C LYS A 285 -43.42 25.26 2.11
N LYS A 286 -43.41 26.58 1.90
CA LYS A 286 -44.59 27.44 2.06
C LYS A 286 -45.33 27.54 0.71
N HIS A 287 -46.64 27.30 0.76
CA HIS A 287 -47.61 27.82 -0.19
C HIS A 287 -47.78 29.33 0.01
#